data_AF-A0A183GHX8-F1
#
_entry.id   AF-A0A183GHX8-F1
#
_cell.length_a   1.000
_cell.length_b   1.000
_cell.length_c   1.000
_cell.angle_alpha   90.00
_cell.angle_beta   90.00
_cell.angle_gamma   90.00
#
_symmetry.space_group_name_H-M   'P 1'
#
loop_
_entity.id
_entity.type
_entity.pdbx_description
1 polymer ?
#
loop_
_entity_poly.entity_id
_entity_poly.type
_entity_poly.pdbx_seq_one_letter_code
_entity_poly.pdbx_strand_id
1 'polypeptide(L)'
;LQDESDRSFRRLTKGQSVGLKYIGIVLEVAKEILDSAGNVTELLVRASALNEQNKPKAFVHWVSRPTTAEVRLYERLNFVSSNPDSKPSIPIPRRSLL
;
A
#
# COMPACT_ATOMS: atom_id res chain seq x y z
N LEU A 1 4.49 0.09 21.68
CA LEU A 1 3.65 0.62 20.57
C LEU A 1 3.10 -0.58 19.84
N GLN A 2 1.89 -0.98 20.21
CA GLN A 2 1.22 -2.14 19.66
C GLN A 2 0.62 -1.71 18.32
N ASP A 3 1.19 -2.22 17.24
CA ASP A 3 0.72 -2.00 15.88
C ASP A 3 -0.58 -2.81 15.70
N GLU A 4 -1.64 -2.33 16.36
CA GLU A 4 -2.99 -2.86 16.25
C GLU A 4 -3.50 -2.52 14.86
N SER A 5 -3.09 -3.33 13.89
CA SER A 5 -3.64 -3.30 12.55
C SER A 5 -5.17 -3.36 12.68
N ASP A 6 -5.85 -2.32 12.17
CA ASP A 6 -7.30 -2.30 12.05
C ASP A 6 -7.79 -3.67 11.57
N ARG A 7 -8.86 -4.22 12.16
CA ARG A 7 -9.36 -5.58 11.84
C ARG A 7 -9.63 -5.75 10.34
N SER A 8 -9.83 -4.64 9.63
CA SER A 8 -10.00 -4.57 8.18
C SER A 8 -8.70 -4.77 7.37
N PHE A 9 -7.53 -4.59 7.98
CA PHE A 9 -6.23 -4.60 7.32
C PHE A 9 -5.71 -6.02 7.08
N ARG A 10 -5.60 -6.39 5.80
CA ARG A 10 -5.25 -7.77 5.39
C ARG A 10 -3.83 -7.93 4.84
N ARG A 11 -3.02 -6.86 4.78
CA ARG A 11 -1.65 -6.92 4.25
C ARG A 11 -0.64 -7.26 5.36
N LEU A 12 0.65 -7.21 5.06
CA LEU A 12 1.75 -7.59 5.94
C LEU A 12 1.79 -6.73 7.22
N THR A 13 1.90 -7.37 8.38
CA THR A 13 2.14 -6.74 9.68
C THR A 13 3.11 -7.61 10.51
N LYS A 14 3.54 -7.14 11.68
CA LYS A 14 4.39 -7.95 12.60
C LYS A 14 3.74 -9.27 13.03
N GLY A 15 2.41 -9.34 13.08
CA GLY A 15 1.66 -10.53 13.50
C GLY A 15 0.91 -11.22 12.37
N GLN A 16 1.03 -10.75 11.13
CA GLN A 16 0.25 -11.25 10.00
C GLN A 16 1.11 -11.43 8.75
N SER A 17 1.11 -12.64 8.22
CA SER A 17 1.79 -12.98 6.98
C SER A 17 1.03 -12.46 5.75
N VAL A 18 1.76 -12.32 4.63
CA VAL A 18 1.18 -11.98 3.32
C VAL A 18 1.73 -12.88 2.24
N GLY A 19 0.91 -13.20 1.24
CA GLY A 19 1.37 -13.94 0.06
C GLY A 19 1.90 -13.01 -1.03
N LEU A 20 2.92 -13.44 -1.75
CA LEU A 20 3.33 -12.81 -2.99
C LEU A 20 2.49 -13.36 -4.15
N LYS A 21 1.90 -12.44 -4.93
CA LYS A 21 1.01 -12.81 -6.04
C LYS A 21 1.76 -13.66 -7.07
N TYR A 22 1.14 -14.77 -7.47
CA TYR A 22 1.55 -15.67 -8.58
C TYR A 22 2.83 -16.49 -8.40
N ILE A 23 3.51 -16.46 -7.24
CA ILE A 23 4.75 -17.24 -7.05
C ILE A 23 4.70 -18.27 -5.93
N GLY A 24 3.60 -18.34 -5.17
CA GLY A 24 3.46 -19.31 -4.09
C GLY A 24 4.46 -19.11 -2.95
N ILE A 25 4.82 -17.85 -2.64
CA ILE A 25 5.67 -17.51 -1.50
C ILE A 25 4.83 -16.74 -0.46
N VAL A 26 5.01 -17.09 0.81
CA VAL A 26 4.44 -16.40 1.97
C VAL A 26 5.56 -15.70 2.74
N LEU A 27 5.34 -14.43 3.07
CA LEU A 27 6.27 -13.59 3.82
C LEU A 27 5.77 -13.30 5.24
N GLU A 28 6.69 -13.33 6.19
CA GLU A 28 6.49 -12.92 7.59
C GLU A 28 7.55 -11.91 7.99
N VAL A 29 7.18 -10.85 8.71
CA VAL A 29 8.13 -9.83 9.18
C VAL A 29 9.01 -10.42 10.27
N ALA A 30 10.33 -10.40 10.05
CA ALA A 30 11.32 -10.75 11.07
C ALA A 30 11.81 -9.51 11.82
N LYS A 31 12.06 -8.42 11.10
CA LYS A 31 12.57 -7.17 11.68
C LYS A 31 12.25 -5.97 10.80
N GLU A 32 11.93 -4.85 11.43
CA GLU A 32 11.88 -3.53 10.80
C GLU A 32 13.24 -2.85 10.96
N ILE A 33 13.72 -2.25 9.88
CA ILE A 33 14.90 -1.38 9.89
C ILE A 33 14.38 0.05 9.79
N LEU A 34 14.75 0.86 10.79
CA LEU A 34 14.28 2.23 10.93
C LEU A 34 15.43 3.22 10.64
N ASP A 35 15.10 4.36 10.04
CA ASP A 35 16.02 5.50 9.96
C ASP A 35 16.14 6.24 11.30
N SER A 36 16.97 7.29 11.35
CA SER A 36 17.14 8.13 12.54
C SER A 36 15.89 8.92 12.94
N ALA A 37 14.92 9.06 12.05
CA ALA A 37 13.63 9.72 12.31
C ALA A 37 12.54 8.73 12.73
N GLY A 38 12.84 7.43 12.76
CA GLY A 38 11.92 6.36 13.14
C GLY A 38 11.03 5.85 11.99
N ASN A 39 11.29 6.23 10.74
CA ASN A 39 10.55 5.70 9.59
C ASN A 39 11.10 4.34 9.17
N VAL A 40 10.22 3.42 8.77
CA VAL A 40 10.60 2.12 8.22
C VAL A 40 11.22 2.31 6.83
N THR A 41 12.50 1.98 6.68
CA THR A 41 13.21 2.03 5.40
C THR A 41 13.27 0.67 4.74
N GLU A 42 13.37 -0.41 5.54
CA GLU A 42 13.46 -1.77 5.04
C GLU A 42 12.76 -2.76 5.97
N LEU A 43 12.29 -3.87 5.38
CA LEU A 43 11.71 -5.00 6.09
C LEU A 43 12.56 -6.24 5.86
N LEU A 44 13.14 -6.78 6.92
CA LEU A 44 13.70 -8.12 6.90
C LEU A 44 12.55 -9.13 7.09
N VAL A 45 12.40 -10.05 6.15
CA VAL A 45 11.29 -11.01 6.14
C VAL A 45 11.80 -12.45 6.09
N ARG A 46 11.01 -13.38 6.61
CA ARG A 46 11.15 -14.81 6.35
C ARG A 46 10.25 -15.18 5.18
N ALA A 47 10.79 -15.91 4.21
CA ALA A 47 10.05 -16.40 3.06
C ALA A 47 9.88 -17.93 3.17
N SER A 48 8.67 -18.42 2.91
CA SER A 48 8.36 -19.84 2.89
C SER A 48 7.46 -20.19 1.70
N ALA A 49 7.50 -21.45 1.25
CA ALA A 49 6.59 -21.92 0.23
C ALA A 49 5.15 -21.95 0.76
N LEU A 50 4.21 -21.49 -0.07
CA LEU A 50 2.78 -21.57 0.21
C LEU A 50 2.33 -23.03 0.28
N ASN A 51 1.65 -23.37 1.36
CA ASN A 51 0.99 -24.63 1.61
C ASN A 51 -0.40 -24.38 2.22
N GLU A 52 -1.13 -25.46 2.52
CA GLU A 52 -2.47 -25.36 3.06
C GLU A 52 -2.49 -24.78 4.49
N GLN A 53 -1.42 -25.01 5.26
CA GLN A 53 -1.31 -24.63 6.67
C GLN A 53 -0.93 -23.15 6.85
N ASN A 54 -0.18 -22.56 5.91
CA ASN A 54 0.32 -21.18 6.00
C ASN A 54 -0.38 -20.19 5.06
N LYS A 55 -1.60 -20.52 4.61
CA LYS A 55 -2.35 -19.70 3.66
C LYS A 55 -2.62 -18.29 4.21
N PRO A 56 -2.12 -17.21 3.57
CA PRO A 56 -2.26 -15.86 4.07
C PRO A 56 -3.65 -15.27 3.81
N LYS A 57 -4.02 -14.21 4.55
CA LYS A 57 -5.31 -13.52 4.39
C LYS A 57 -5.41 -12.68 3.11
N ALA A 58 -4.27 -12.30 2.53
CA ALA A 58 -4.21 -11.57 1.27
C ALA A 58 -2.92 -11.87 0.50
N PHE A 59 -2.97 -11.55 -0.80
CA PHE A 59 -1.82 -11.57 -1.69
C PHE A 59 -1.54 -10.16 -2.20
N VAL A 60 -0.28 -9.75 -2.20
CA VAL A 60 0.17 -8.42 -2.64
C VAL A 60 1.00 -8.50 -3.92
N HIS A 61 0.98 -7.40 -4.68
CA HIS A 61 1.86 -7.20 -5.82
C HIS A 61 3.30 -6.97 -5.36
N TRP A 62 4.26 -7.34 -6.20
CA TRP A 62 5.69 -7.28 -5.91
C TRP A 62 6.48 -7.14 -7.21
N VAL A 63 7.74 -6.73 -7.09
CA VAL A 63 8.68 -6.59 -8.22
C VAL A 63 10.05 -7.10 -7.77
N SER A 64 10.65 -8.03 -8.51
CA SER A 64 11.97 -8.61 -8.18
C SER A 64 13.14 -7.71 -8.57
N ARG A 65 13.04 -7.11 -9.76
CA ARG A 65 14.03 -6.19 -10.33
C ARG A 65 13.33 -4.86 -10.61
N PRO A 66 13.25 -3.97 -9.61
CA PRO A 66 12.55 -2.70 -9.78
C PRO A 66 13.21 -1.89 -10.91
N THR A 67 12.38 -1.24 -11.71
CA THR A 67 12.81 -0.30 -12.76
C THR A 67 12.15 1.04 -12.48
N THR A 68 12.87 2.13 -12.73
CA THR A 68 12.34 3.48 -12.55
C THR A 68 11.21 3.73 -13.54
N ALA A 69 10.06 4.18 -13.03
CA ALA A 69 8.89 4.52 -13.83
C ALA A 69 8.20 5.75 -13.25
N GLU A 70 7.56 6.53 -14.12
CA GLU A 70 6.70 7.65 -13.73
C GLU A 70 5.25 7.16 -13.59
N VAL A 71 4.62 7.47 -12.46
CA VAL A 71 3.21 7.15 -12.19
C VAL A 71 2.43 8.45 -12.07
N ARG A 72 1.45 8.67 -12.96
CA ARG A 72 0.53 9.82 -12.89
C ARG A 72 -0.82 9.39 -12.36
N LEU A 73 -1.07 9.67 -11.08
CA LEU A 73 -2.36 9.43 -10.45
C LEU A 73 -3.27 10.62 -10.72
N TYR A 74 -4.29 10.40 -11.55
CA TYR A 74 -5.30 11.40 -11.84
C TYR A 74 -6.53 11.16 -10.98
N GLU A 75 -7.03 12.21 -10.36
CA GLU A 75 -8.34 12.25 -9.74
C GLU A 75 -9.37 12.83 -10.72
N ARG A 76 -10.65 12.77 -10.35
CA ARG A 76 -11.69 13.51 -11.08
C ARG A 76 -11.25 14.97 -11.18
N LEU A 77 -11.22 15.49 -12.40
CA LEU A 77 -11.10 16.93 -12.61
C LEU A 77 -12.20 17.61 -11.79
N ASN A 78 -11.87 18.66 -11.04
CA ASN A 78 -12.73 19.36 -10.06
C ASN A 78 -13.96 20.03 -10.70
N PHE A 79 -14.81 19.26 -11.39
CA PHE A 79 -16.16 19.63 -11.75
C PHE A 79 -16.98 19.49 -10.47
N VAL A 80 -17.26 20.64 -9.84
CA VAL A 80 -18.04 20.74 -8.59
C VAL A 80 -19.47 20.18 -8.76
N SER A 81 -19.92 20.04 -10.00
CA SER A 81 -21.25 19.57 -10.40
C SER A 81 -21.18 18.38 -11.34
N SER A 82 -22.22 17.54 -11.31
CA SER A 82 -22.43 16.44 -12.28
C SER A 82 -22.49 16.91 -13.73
N ASN A 83 -22.74 18.20 -13.98
CA ASN A 83 -22.65 18.85 -15.28
C ASN A 83 -21.38 19.73 -15.33
N PRO A 84 -20.42 19.44 -16.21
CA PRO A 84 -19.19 20.23 -16.34
C PRO A 84 -19.43 21.65 -16.89
N ASP A 85 -20.55 21.90 -17.59
CA ASP A 85 -20.88 23.20 -18.19
C ASP A 85 -21.70 24.11 -17.26
N SER A 86 -22.17 23.61 -16.12
CA SER A 86 -22.93 24.44 -15.18
C SER A 86 -22.02 25.36 -14.37
N LYS A 87 -22.42 26.63 -14.22
CA LYS A 87 -21.70 27.60 -13.39
C LYS A 87 -21.53 27.02 -11.96
N PRO A 88 -20.30 26.96 -11.42
CA PRO A 88 -20.10 26.45 -10.08
C PRO A 88 -20.82 27.36 -9.08
N SER A 89 -21.68 26.80 -8.24
CA SER A 89 -22.41 27.54 -7.20
C SER A 89 -21.53 27.96 -6.02
N ILE A 90 -20.31 27.42 -5.94
CA ILE A 90 -19.34 27.65 -4.87
C ILE A 90 -17.96 27.92 -5.50
N PRO A 91 -17.17 28.89 -5.01
CA PRO A 91 -15.81 29.14 -5.48
C PRO A 91 -14.91 27.91 -5.31
N ILE A 92 -14.17 27.54 -6.35
CA ILE A 92 -13.24 26.41 -6.34
C ILE A 92 -11.97 26.83 -5.57
N PRO A 93 -11.62 26.19 -4.43
CA PRO A 93 -10.37 26.49 -3.75
C PRO A 93 -9.19 26.03 -4.62
N ARG A 94 -8.26 26.93 -4.90
CA ARG A 94 -7.01 26.60 -5.59
C ARG A 94 -6.15 25.73 -4.67
N ARG A 95 -6.01 24.44 -4.97
CA ARG A 95 -4.91 23.67 -4.41
C ARG A 95 -3.62 24.13 -5.09
N SER A 96 -2.67 24.62 -4.29
CA SER A 96 -1.31 24.87 -4.76
C SER A 96 -0.68 23.52 -5.10
N LEU A 97 -0.23 23.37 -6.34
CA LEU A 97 0.59 22.24 -6.75
C LEU A 97 2.02 22.56 -6.31
N LEU A 98 2.34 22.17 -5.08
CA LEU A 98 3.71 21.97 -4.58
C LEU A 98 3.82 20.52 -4.15
#